data_AF-A0A833UE11-F1
#
_entry.id   AF-A0A833UE11-F1
#
_cell.length_a   1.000
_cell.length_b   1.000
_cell.length_c   1.000
_cell.angle_alpha   90.00
_cell.angle_beta   90.00
_cell.angle_gamma   90.00
#
_symmetry.space_group_name_H-M   'P 1'
#
loop_
_entity.id
_entity.type
_entity.pdbx_description
1 polymer ?
#
loop_
_entity_poly.entity_id
_entity_poly.type
_entity_poly.pdbx_seq_one_letter_code
_entity_poly.pdbx_strand_id
1 'polypeptide(L)'
;MPPTSSAPSLLSSSFFLFFTVSFFFPLPHAAKLPFRPRDVLPLLPRQISWPILNSLHSAVDLLPSFVGAASSPNDTLEWKGACFFKNRAWMEFHNKTSSEFGGGTLHIKVSNAHSWTCMDLYVFATPYRVTWDYYFLSREHTFVFKEWEGKAEFEYVKNRGVSIFLMQAGMLGTLQALWDVFPLFTNTGWGENSNIGFLKKHMGASFEQRPQPWVTNISVDDIHSGDFLAISKIRGRWGGFETLEKWVSGAYAGHTAVCLKDSEGKLWVGESGHENEKVASVMTVWNQIQPEYAANMWNEALNKRLGSQGLSLPDILVEVENHGSSFDELLTIPEQDNWLYTDGKSTSCVAFILEMYKEAGLFDPIASYIQVTEFTIKDAYTLNFFENDSSRLPKWCNDGDNVKLPFCQIRGKYRMELPGYNSMEPYPHMNERCPSLPPKYSRPQNC
;
A
#
# COMPACT_ATOMS: atom_id res chain seq x y z
N MET A 1 52.01 35.93 26.35
CA MET A 1 52.01 34.59 26.99
C MET A 1 51.39 33.60 26.02
N PRO A 2 51.97 32.39 25.87
CA PRO A 2 51.75 31.47 24.76
C PRO A 2 50.43 30.68 24.88
N PRO A 3 49.97 30.00 23.81
CA PRO A 3 48.73 29.24 23.81
C PRO A 3 48.93 27.88 24.48
N THR A 4 47.96 27.45 25.29
CA THR A 4 47.91 26.11 25.88
C THR A 4 47.45 25.09 24.85
N SER A 5 48.31 24.12 24.56
CA SER A 5 48.08 22.98 23.67
C SER A 5 47.06 22.01 24.27
N SER A 6 45.96 21.75 23.56
CA SER A 6 45.13 20.56 23.79
C SER A 6 45.77 19.34 23.12
N ALA A 7 46.04 18.30 23.90
CA ALA A 7 46.57 17.03 23.44
C ALA A 7 45.65 16.37 22.38
N PRO A 8 46.19 15.73 21.33
CA PRO A 8 45.37 14.94 20.42
C PRO A 8 44.91 13.67 21.12
N SER A 9 43.63 13.34 20.99
CA SER A 9 43.03 12.14 21.55
C SER A 9 43.65 10.89 20.92
N LEU A 10 44.18 10.00 21.77
CA LEU A 10 44.75 8.69 21.44
C LEU A 10 43.80 7.74 20.65
N LEU A 11 42.53 8.12 20.48
CA LEU A 11 41.53 7.37 19.73
C LEU A 11 41.63 7.52 18.21
N SER A 12 42.18 8.63 17.67
CA SER A 12 42.28 8.80 16.20
C SER A 12 43.42 7.99 15.58
N SER A 13 44.49 7.75 16.35
CA SER A 13 45.69 7.05 15.86
C SER A 13 45.49 5.54 15.75
N SER A 14 44.65 4.94 16.60
CA SER A 14 44.32 3.50 16.50
C SER A 14 43.43 3.17 15.29
N PHE A 15 42.60 4.11 14.83
CA PHE A 15 41.74 3.91 13.66
C PHE A 15 42.53 3.97 12.34
N PHE A 16 43.55 4.84 12.27
CA PHE A 16 44.42 4.95 11.10
C PHE A 16 45.40 3.77 10.95
N LEU A 17 45.79 3.12 12.05
CA LEU A 17 46.65 1.93 12.00
C LEU A 17 45.93 0.70 11.44
N PHE A 18 44.63 0.55 11.69
CA PHE A 18 43.85 -0.56 11.10
C PHE A 18 43.67 -0.43 9.59
N PHE A 19 43.55 0.79 9.06
CA PHE A 19 43.41 1.03 7.62
C PHE A 19 44.71 0.80 6.84
N THR A 20 45.87 1.04 7.46
CA THR A 20 47.17 0.92 6.79
C THR A 20 47.74 -0.50 6.78
N VAL A 21 47.45 -1.33 7.79
CA VAL A 21 47.91 -2.73 7.82
C VAL A 21 47.19 -3.63 6.80
N SER A 22 46.05 -3.19 6.26
CA SER A 22 45.29 -3.96 5.26
C SER A 22 45.85 -3.86 3.83
N PHE A 23 46.82 -2.98 3.57
CA PHE A 23 47.35 -2.73 2.23
C PHE A 23 48.59 -3.57 1.85
N PHE A 24 49.22 -4.28 2.81
CA PHE A 24 50.51 -4.94 2.59
C PHE A 24 50.53 -6.47 2.81
N PHE A 25 49.41 -7.11 3.09
CA PHE A 25 49.34 -8.57 3.20
C PHE A 25 48.20 -9.14 2.34
N PRO A 26 48.46 -10.05 1.38
CA PRO A 26 47.40 -10.75 0.68
C PRO A 26 46.78 -11.75 1.66
N LEU A 27 45.57 -11.45 2.16
CA LEU A 27 44.83 -12.39 3.00
C LEU A 27 44.45 -13.64 2.19
N PRO A 28 44.71 -14.86 2.70
CA PRO A 28 44.28 -16.08 2.04
C PRO A 28 42.77 -16.28 2.24
N HIS A 29 42.07 -16.67 1.17
CA HIS A 29 40.70 -17.19 1.15
C HIS A 29 39.62 -16.39 1.92
N ALA A 30 38.90 -15.52 1.20
CA ALA A 30 37.50 -15.12 1.44
C ALA A 30 37.05 -14.96 2.92
N ALA A 31 37.83 -14.23 3.74
CA ALA A 31 37.36 -13.79 5.05
C ALA A 31 36.19 -12.81 4.86
N LYS A 32 35.02 -13.12 5.43
CA LYS A 32 33.83 -12.26 5.37
C LYS A 32 34.16 -10.92 6.02
N LEU A 33 33.87 -9.82 5.32
CA LEU A 33 34.03 -8.47 5.87
C LEU A 33 33.18 -8.34 7.15
N PRO A 34 33.70 -7.74 8.23
CA PRO A 34 32.96 -7.56 9.47
C PRO A 34 31.69 -6.71 9.26
N PHE A 35 31.72 -5.81 8.27
CA PHE A 35 30.60 -5.01 7.82
C PHE A 35 30.84 -4.57 6.37
N ARG A 36 29.77 -4.42 5.56
CA ARG A 36 29.86 -3.65 4.32
C ARG A 36 29.53 -2.18 4.62
N PRO A 37 30.08 -1.20 3.86
CA PRO A 37 29.77 0.22 4.06
C PRO A 37 28.26 0.53 4.06
N ARG A 38 27.48 -0.23 3.29
CA ARG A 38 26.00 -0.16 3.27
C ARG A 38 25.33 -0.62 4.57
N ASP A 39 25.97 -1.51 5.32
CA ASP A 39 25.42 -2.05 6.57
C ASP A 39 25.69 -1.12 7.77
N VAL A 40 26.68 -0.23 7.67
CA VAL A 40 27.07 0.74 8.73
C VAL A 40 26.50 2.13 8.50
N LEU A 41 26.12 2.44 7.25
CA LEU A 41 25.49 3.71 6.86
C LEU A 41 24.42 4.21 7.86
N PRO A 42 23.50 3.39 8.40
CA PRO A 42 22.50 3.84 9.38
C PRO A 42 23.05 4.16 10.77
N LEU A 43 24.23 3.66 11.14
CA LEU A 43 24.92 3.99 12.39
C LEU A 43 25.66 5.33 12.30
N LEU A 44 25.77 5.89 11.08
CA LEU A 44 26.36 7.21 10.85
C LEU A 44 25.32 8.32 11.09
N PRO A 45 25.76 9.52 11.53
CA PRO A 45 24.90 10.68 11.70
C PRO A 45 24.03 10.95 10.47
N ARG A 46 22.75 11.30 10.71
CA ARG A 46 21.74 11.49 9.66
C ARG A 46 22.18 12.44 8.54
N GLN A 47 22.99 13.47 8.81
CA GLN A 47 23.45 14.37 7.75
C GLN A 47 24.30 13.67 6.67
N ILE A 48 24.97 12.57 7.02
CA ILE A 48 25.89 11.83 6.14
C ILE A 48 25.19 10.64 5.50
N SER A 49 24.40 9.91 6.28
CA SER A 49 23.77 8.67 5.83
C SER A 49 22.50 8.90 5.00
N TRP A 50 21.73 9.94 5.30
CA TRP A 50 20.40 10.17 4.73
C TRP A 50 20.38 10.45 3.21
N PRO A 51 21.31 11.24 2.64
CA PRO A 51 21.36 11.45 1.19
C PRO A 51 21.74 10.17 0.43
N ILE A 52 22.63 9.36 1.00
CA ILE A 52 23.14 8.13 0.39
C ILE A 52 22.09 7.02 0.47
N LEU A 53 21.38 6.91 1.60
CA LEU A 53 20.32 5.91 1.80
C LEU A 53 19.12 6.15 0.87
N ASN A 54 18.69 7.40 0.68
CA ASN A 54 17.58 7.75 -0.23
C ASN A 54 17.90 7.50 -1.71
N SER A 55 19.18 7.38 -2.09
CA SER A 55 19.60 7.04 -3.45
C SER A 55 19.65 5.53 -3.72
N LEU A 56 19.65 4.69 -2.67
CA LEU A 56 19.93 3.25 -2.79
C LEU A 56 18.66 2.39 -2.85
N HIS A 57 17.49 2.90 -2.48
CA HIS A 57 16.24 2.14 -2.41
C HIS A 57 15.07 2.90 -3.04
N SER A 58 14.28 2.18 -3.85
CA SER A 58 13.02 2.66 -4.42
C SER A 58 11.84 2.25 -3.54
N ALA A 59 10.68 2.91 -3.69
CA ALA A 59 9.46 2.52 -2.97
C ALA A 59 8.97 1.09 -3.33
N VAL A 60 9.45 0.50 -4.42
CA VAL A 60 9.14 -0.88 -4.83
C VAL A 60 9.93 -1.91 -4.00
N ASP A 61 11.10 -1.52 -3.47
CA ASP A 61 11.90 -2.38 -2.57
C ASP A 61 11.23 -2.58 -1.19
N LEU A 62 10.09 -1.92 -0.95
CA LEU A 62 9.31 -1.98 0.28
C LEU A 62 8.31 -3.15 0.30
N LEU A 63 8.06 -3.81 -0.83
CA LEU A 63 7.10 -4.91 -0.90
C LEU A 63 7.77 -6.26 -0.60
N PRO A 64 7.12 -7.13 0.21
CA PRO A 64 7.61 -8.49 0.46
C PRO A 64 7.63 -9.30 -0.83
N SER A 65 8.76 -9.91 -1.17
CA SER A 65 8.87 -10.84 -2.30
C SER A 65 8.50 -12.25 -1.83
N PHE A 66 7.57 -12.92 -2.51
CA PHE A 66 7.26 -14.32 -2.24
C PHE A 66 8.48 -15.20 -2.49
N VAL A 67 8.86 -16.03 -1.52
CA VAL A 67 10.01 -16.96 -1.65
C VAL A 67 9.58 -18.42 -1.81
N GLY A 68 8.38 -18.77 -1.37
CA GLY A 68 7.84 -20.13 -1.43
C GLY A 68 7.01 -20.48 -0.20
N ALA A 69 6.58 -21.74 -0.09
CA ALA A 69 5.79 -22.21 1.03
C ALA A 69 6.38 -23.47 1.68
N ALA A 70 6.24 -23.59 3.00
CA ALA A 70 6.75 -24.73 3.78
C ALA A 70 5.58 -25.56 4.35
N SER A 71 5.49 -26.82 3.93
CA SER A 71 4.33 -27.70 4.20
C SER A 71 4.69 -28.98 4.96
N SER A 72 5.94 -29.44 4.90
CA SER A 72 6.35 -30.68 5.58
C SER A 72 7.86 -30.71 5.87
N PRO A 73 8.34 -31.65 6.69
CA PRO A 73 9.78 -31.88 6.91
C PRO A 73 10.50 -32.43 5.67
N ASN A 74 9.76 -33.09 4.77
CA ASN A 74 10.31 -33.73 3.57
C ASN A 74 10.37 -32.77 2.38
N ASP A 75 9.52 -31.73 2.40
CA ASP A 75 9.43 -30.71 1.36
C ASP A 75 10.19 -29.47 1.82
N THR A 76 11.51 -29.50 1.58
CA THR A 76 12.41 -28.43 2.02
C THR A 76 12.49 -27.35 0.96
N LEU A 77 11.92 -26.19 1.27
CA LEU A 77 12.05 -24.99 0.44
C LEU A 77 13.47 -24.44 0.57
N GLU A 78 14.11 -24.07 -0.54
CA GLU A 78 15.40 -23.38 -0.55
C GLU A 78 15.35 -22.05 -1.32
N TRP A 79 16.00 -21.00 -0.80
CA TRP A 79 16.10 -19.71 -1.49
C TRP A 79 17.36 -18.94 -1.12
N LYS A 80 17.59 -17.86 -1.87
CA LYS A 80 18.63 -16.87 -1.60
C LYS A 80 17.99 -15.63 -0.99
N GLY A 81 18.39 -15.30 0.24
CA GLY A 81 17.97 -14.09 0.94
C GLY A 81 18.82 -12.86 0.62
N ALA A 82 18.45 -11.73 1.20
CA ALA A 82 19.17 -10.47 1.05
C ALA A 82 20.49 -10.53 1.85
N CYS A 83 20.43 -11.01 3.09
CA CYS A 83 21.56 -11.22 3.99
C CYS A 83 22.19 -12.62 3.82
N PHE A 84 21.37 -13.67 3.82
CA PHE A 84 21.82 -15.06 3.82
C PHE A 84 21.61 -15.71 2.46
N PHE A 85 22.66 -16.29 1.89
CA PHE A 85 22.59 -16.82 0.53
C PHE A 85 22.20 -18.29 0.42
N LYS A 86 22.08 -18.98 1.55
CA LYS A 86 21.69 -20.40 1.61
C LYS A 86 20.67 -20.59 2.71
N ASN A 87 19.41 -20.48 2.34
CA ASN A 87 18.29 -20.55 3.26
C ASN A 87 17.43 -21.76 2.95
N ARG A 88 16.90 -22.37 4.01
CA ARG A 88 15.94 -23.44 3.88
C ARG A 88 14.84 -23.35 4.93
N ALA A 89 13.64 -23.82 4.58
CA ALA A 89 12.51 -23.87 5.50
C ALA A 89 11.74 -25.18 5.39
N TRP A 90 11.19 -25.63 6.52
CA TRP A 90 10.30 -26.79 6.60
C TRP A 90 9.32 -26.62 7.75
N MET A 91 8.22 -27.38 7.72
CA MET A 91 7.15 -27.30 8.72
C MET A 91 7.03 -28.60 9.51
N GLU A 92 6.87 -28.48 10.83
CA GLU A 92 6.58 -29.60 11.73
C GLU A 92 5.25 -29.37 12.45
N PHE A 93 4.27 -30.26 12.26
CA PHE A 93 2.99 -30.17 12.95
C PHE A 93 3.07 -30.81 14.34
N HIS A 94 2.37 -30.21 15.31
CA HIS A 94 2.31 -30.75 16.67
C HIS A 94 0.99 -30.42 17.35
N ASN A 95 0.53 -31.29 18.25
CA ASN A 95 -0.64 -30.99 19.09
C ASN A 95 -0.24 -30.86 20.57
N LYS A 96 0.53 -29.80 20.88
CA LYS A 96 1.04 -29.55 22.24
C LYS A 96 -0.01 -28.96 23.18
N THR A 97 -1.06 -28.34 22.65
CA THR A 97 -2.12 -27.68 23.43
C THR A 97 -3.39 -28.52 23.58
N SER A 98 -3.42 -29.72 22.97
CA SER A 98 -4.58 -30.62 22.95
C SER A 98 -5.84 -30.02 22.28
N SER A 99 -5.66 -29.06 21.39
CA SER A 99 -6.75 -28.53 20.56
C SER A 99 -7.10 -29.50 19.42
N GLU A 100 -8.28 -29.32 18.82
CA GLU A 100 -8.79 -30.23 17.78
C GLU A 100 -7.83 -30.37 16.57
N PHE A 101 -7.18 -29.27 16.18
CA PHE A 101 -6.28 -29.23 15.02
C PHE A 101 -4.81 -29.02 15.38
N GLY A 102 -4.48 -28.80 16.66
CA GLY A 102 -3.11 -28.53 17.11
C GLY A 102 -2.53 -27.25 16.50
N GLY A 103 -1.20 -27.24 16.37
CA GLY A 103 -0.40 -26.14 15.81
C GLY A 103 0.78 -26.66 15.00
N GLY A 104 1.79 -25.83 14.81
CA GLY A 104 2.99 -26.21 14.07
C GLY A 104 4.20 -25.34 14.40
N THR A 105 5.39 -25.86 14.10
CA THR A 105 6.66 -25.15 14.20
C THR A 105 7.24 -25.02 12.80
N LEU A 106 7.40 -23.78 12.35
CA LEU A 106 8.11 -23.45 11.12
C LEU A 106 9.60 -23.34 11.45
N HIS A 107 10.42 -24.18 10.84
CA HIS A 107 11.86 -24.15 10.96
C HIS A 107 12.44 -23.39 9.80
N ILE A 108 13.34 -22.45 10.09
CA ILE A 108 14.05 -21.67 9.09
C ILE A 108 15.53 -21.71 9.41
N LYS A 109 16.31 -22.35 8.56
CA LYS A 109 17.77 -22.38 8.67
C LYS A 109 18.37 -21.46 7.64
N VAL A 110 18.95 -20.37 8.14
CA VAL A 110 19.67 -19.40 7.31
C VAL A 110 21.17 -19.59 7.44
N SER A 111 21.87 -19.51 6.31
CA SER A 111 23.32 -19.70 6.31
C SER A 111 24.01 -18.90 5.21
N ASN A 112 25.33 -18.80 5.34
CA ASN A 112 26.18 -18.04 4.44
C ASN A 112 25.82 -16.54 4.37
N ALA A 113 25.73 -15.89 5.54
CA ALA A 113 25.55 -14.43 5.64
C ALA A 113 26.66 -13.67 4.90
N HIS A 114 26.34 -12.59 4.19
CA HIS A 114 27.34 -11.81 3.45
C HIS A 114 28.12 -10.81 4.32
N SER A 115 27.62 -10.48 5.51
CA SER A 115 28.30 -9.68 6.54
C SER A 115 27.80 -10.10 7.94
N TRP A 116 28.49 -9.65 9.00
CA TRP A 116 28.13 -10.04 10.37
C TRP A 116 26.94 -9.26 10.94
N THR A 117 26.60 -8.14 10.31
CA THR A 117 25.54 -7.23 10.75
C THR A 117 24.32 -7.23 9.84
N CYS A 118 24.32 -8.03 8.77
CA CYS A 118 23.15 -8.14 7.90
C CYS A 118 22.03 -8.93 8.58
N MET A 119 20.80 -8.72 8.12
CA MET A 119 19.60 -9.35 8.64
C MET A 119 18.59 -9.54 7.52
N ASP A 120 17.89 -10.67 7.54
CA ASP A 120 16.69 -10.88 6.74
C ASP A 120 15.46 -10.72 7.63
N LEU A 121 14.41 -10.09 7.09
CA LEU A 121 13.09 -10.01 7.70
C LEU A 121 12.12 -10.81 6.84
N TYR A 122 11.39 -11.71 7.47
CA TYR A 122 10.43 -12.58 6.82
C TYR A 122 9.01 -12.30 7.30
N VAL A 123 8.07 -12.35 6.37
CA VAL A 123 6.63 -12.40 6.64
C VAL A 123 6.18 -13.84 6.41
N PHE A 124 5.48 -14.43 7.38
CA PHE A 124 4.91 -15.76 7.29
C PHE A 124 3.40 -15.64 7.29
N ALA A 125 2.77 -16.45 6.45
CA ALA A 125 1.37 -16.27 6.24
C ALA A 125 0.63 -17.50 5.77
N THR A 126 -0.61 -17.55 6.23
CA THR A 126 -1.65 -18.43 5.73
C THR A 126 -2.75 -17.55 5.17
N PRO A 127 -3.78 -18.14 4.54
CA PRO A 127 -4.96 -17.39 4.15
C PRO A 127 -5.61 -16.71 5.38
N TYR A 128 -5.43 -17.27 6.58
CA TYR A 128 -6.12 -16.90 7.82
C TYR A 128 -5.33 -15.93 8.71
N ARG A 129 -4.00 -15.94 8.66
CA ARG A 129 -3.17 -15.08 9.51
C ARG A 129 -1.86 -14.68 8.85
N VAL A 130 -1.34 -13.54 9.29
CA VAL A 130 0.02 -13.08 8.96
C VAL A 130 0.80 -12.76 10.21
N THR A 131 2.06 -13.16 10.18
CA THR A 131 3.04 -12.93 11.22
C THR A 131 4.41 -12.71 10.58
N TRP A 132 5.42 -12.43 11.37
CA TRP A 132 6.74 -12.05 10.87
C TRP A 132 7.82 -12.37 11.89
N ASP A 133 9.04 -12.56 11.42
CA ASP A 133 10.22 -12.76 12.26
C ASP A 133 11.48 -12.33 11.52
N TYR A 134 12.57 -12.12 12.25
CA TYR A 134 13.82 -11.61 11.71
C TYR A 134 15.03 -12.44 12.14
N TYR A 135 16.01 -12.55 11.25
CA TYR A 135 17.18 -13.40 11.47
C TYR A 135 18.46 -12.61 11.26
N PHE A 136 19.29 -12.55 12.30
CA PHE A 136 20.64 -11.94 12.28
C PHE A 136 21.76 -12.98 12.28
N LEU A 137 21.50 -14.17 12.82
CA LEU A 137 22.50 -15.20 13.04
C LEU A 137 22.33 -16.34 12.05
N SER A 138 23.46 -16.78 11.47
CA SER A 138 23.54 -17.94 10.60
C SER A 138 23.33 -19.23 11.40
N ARG A 139 22.07 -19.54 11.73
CA ARG A 139 21.65 -20.71 12.49
C ARG A 139 20.25 -21.15 12.06
N GLU A 140 19.78 -22.21 12.70
CA GLU A 140 18.37 -22.58 12.67
C GLU A 140 17.57 -21.71 13.65
N HIS A 141 16.44 -21.22 13.17
CA HIS A 141 15.44 -20.49 13.93
C HIS A 141 14.10 -21.19 13.81
N THR A 142 13.22 -20.97 14.78
CA THR A 142 11.92 -21.64 14.85
C THR A 142 10.84 -20.63 15.17
N PHE A 143 9.76 -20.66 14.41
CA PHE A 143 8.56 -19.87 14.65
C PHE A 143 7.39 -20.80 15.00
N VAL A 144 6.74 -20.57 16.15
CA VAL A 144 5.71 -21.49 16.68
C VAL A 144 4.31 -20.94 16.47
N PHE A 145 3.52 -21.64 15.67
CA PHE A 145 2.07 -21.51 15.60
C PHE A 145 1.48 -22.36 16.73
N LYS A 146 1.04 -21.71 17.82
CA LYS A 146 0.51 -22.41 18.99
C LYS A 146 -0.70 -23.26 18.63
N GLU A 147 -1.66 -22.66 17.93
CA GLU A 147 -2.90 -23.29 17.48
C GLU A 147 -3.33 -22.73 16.12
N TRP A 148 -3.81 -23.61 15.24
CA TRP A 148 -4.50 -23.23 14.00
C TRP A 148 -5.91 -22.71 14.32
N GLU A 149 -6.41 -21.79 13.50
CA GLU A 149 -7.67 -21.08 13.73
C GLU A 149 -8.88 -22.00 13.54
N GLY A 150 -8.71 -23.01 12.68
CA GLY A 150 -9.69 -24.07 12.48
C GLY A 150 -9.24 -25.09 11.43
N LYS A 151 -10.15 -26.01 11.09
CA LYS A 151 -9.91 -27.07 10.11
C LYS A 151 -9.37 -26.56 8.78
N ALA A 152 -9.88 -25.43 8.31
CA ALA A 152 -9.57 -24.91 6.99
C ALA A 152 -8.14 -24.34 6.91
N GLU A 153 -7.65 -23.68 7.97
CA GLU A 153 -6.23 -23.28 8.05
C GLU A 153 -5.32 -24.50 8.15
N PHE A 154 -5.68 -25.48 8.98
CA PHE A 154 -4.91 -26.71 9.14
C PHE A 154 -4.75 -27.48 7.82
N GLU A 155 -5.85 -27.71 7.10
CA GLU A 155 -5.82 -28.40 5.80
C GLU A 155 -5.09 -27.58 4.73
N TYR A 156 -5.21 -26.25 4.75
CA TYR A 156 -4.44 -25.39 3.86
C TYR A 156 -2.94 -25.56 4.11
N VAL A 157 -2.47 -25.40 5.36
CA VAL A 157 -1.04 -25.47 5.67
C VAL A 157 -0.48 -26.87 5.40
N LYS A 158 -1.28 -27.92 5.61
CA LYS A 158 -0.90 -29.30 5.29
C LYS A 158 -0.71 -29.55 3.79
N ASN A 159 -1.56 -28.97 2.94
CA ASN A 159 -1.55 -29.23 1.50
C ASN A 159 -0.75 -28.19 0.68
N ARG A 160 -0.64 -26.95 1.17
CA ARG A 160 -0.04 -25.81 0.47
C ARG A 160 1.10 -25.14 1.24
N GLY A 161 1.23 -25.40 2.54
CA GLY A 161 2.27 -24.83 3.39
C GLY A 161 1.99 -23.42 3.90
N VAL A 162 2.83 -22.95 4.83
CA VAL A 162 2.87 -21.53 5.21
C VAL A 162 3.67 -20.79 4.15
N SER A 163 3.08 -19.75 3.57
CA SER A 163 3.74 -18.87 2.61
C SER A 163 4.77 -18.00 3.32
N ILE A 164 5.97 -17.91 2.75
CA ILE A 164 7.09 -17.17 3.28
C ILE A 164 7.41 -16.06 2.28
N PHE A 165 7.58 -14.84 2.78
CA PHE A 165 8.01 -13.69 2.00
C PHE A 165 9.22 -13.07 2.64
N LEU A 166 10.13 -12.60 1.79
CA LEU A 166 11.33 -11.90 2.18
C LEU A 166 11.17 -10.41 1.89
N MET A 167 11.50 -9.58 2.88
CA MET A 167 11.69 -8.16 2.66
C MET A 167 13.06 -7.93 2.05
N GLN A 168 13.11 -7.71 0.73
CA GLN A 168 14.37 -7.58 -0.03
C GLN A 168 15.27 -6.44 0.47
N ALA A 169 14.67 -5.40 1.08
CA ALA A 169 15.41 -4.26 1.63
C ALA A 169 16.06 -4.52 3.01
N GLY A 170 15.91 -5.72 3.59
CA GLY A 170 16.50 -6.09 4.89
C GLY A 170 16.00 -5.26 6.09
N MET A 171 16.65 -5.39 7.25
CA MET A 171 16.29 -4.66 8.48
C MET A 171 16.07 -3.17 8.27
N LEU A 172 16.94 -2.55 7.48
CA LEU A 172 17.07 -1.10 7.43
C LEU A 172 16.06 -0.49 6.47
N GLY A 173 15.81 -1.13 5.33
CA GLY A 173 14.71 -0.75 4.46
C GLY A 173 13.36 -0.96 5.12
N THR A 174 13.18 -2.03 5.90
CA THR A 174 11.90 -2.28 6.58
C THR A 174 11.72 -1.51 7.88
N LEU A 175 12.74 -1.24 8.69
CA LEU A 175 12.62 -0.31 9.83
C LEU A 175 12.44 1.13 9.37
N GLN A 176 13.04 1.53 8.24
CA GLN A 176 12.76 2.80 7.59
C GLN A 176 11.34 2.85 7.03
N ALA A 177 10.87 1.77 6.38
CA ALA A 177 9.50 1.64 5.90
C ALA A 177 8.50 1.69 7.06
N LEU A 178 8.72 0.91 8.11
CA LEU A 178 7.89 0.90 9.31
C LEU A 178 7.97 2.26 10.02
N TRP A 179 9.11 2.93 10.05
CA TRP A 179 9.22 4.28 10.64
C TRP A 179 8.51 5.35 9.80
N ASP A 180 8.46 5.22 8.47
CA ASP A 180 7.76 6.16 7.58
C ASP A 180 6.26 5.83 7.48
N VAL A 181 5.86 4.56 7.65
CA VAL A 181 4.49 4.05 7.44
C VAL A 181 3.70 3.86 8.74
N PHE A 182 4.31 3.33 9.81
CA PHE A 182 3.64 3.17 11.12
C PHE A 182 3.05 4.48 11.67
N PRO A 183 3.75 5.65 11.60
CA PRO A 183 3.20 6.89 12.10
C PRO A 183 1.90 7.29 11.40
N LEU A 184 1.75 6.93 10.11
CA LEU A 184 0.62 7.32 9.25
C LEU A 184 -0.72 6.90 9.86
N PHE A 185 -0.75 5.75 10.54
CA PHE A 185 -1.96 5.20 11.14
C PHE A 185 -2.26 5.73 12.54
N THR A 186 -1.38 6.54 13.13
CA THR A 186 -1.58 7.06 14.48
C THR A 186 -2.53 8.26 14.49
N ASN A 187 -3.43 8.33 15.49
CA ASN A 187 -4.35 9.47 15.65
C ASN A 187 -3.71 10.63 16.43
N THR A 188 -2.46 10.97 16.10
CA THR A 188 -1.67 11.99 16.79
C THR A 188 -1.30 13.13 15.83
N GLY A 189 -0.85 14.27 16.38
CA GLY A 189 -0.26 15.33 15.54
C GLY A 189 1.01 14.87 14.81
N TRP A 190 1.74 13.89 15.37
CA TRP A 190 2.86 13.25 14.69
C TRP A 190 2.40 12.43 13.49
N GLY A 191 1.32 11.66 13.62
CA GLY A 191 0.72 10.92 12.50
C GLY A 191 0.21 11.85 11.41
N GLU A 192 -0.51 12.92 11.78
CA GLU A 192 -0.97 13.98 10.85
C GLU A 192 0.20 14.58 10.05
N ASN A 193 1.27 15.01 10.73
CA ASN A 193 2.47 15.55 10.09
C ASN A 193 3.20 14.51 9.23
N SER A 194 3.18 13.23 9.63
CA SER A 194 3.81 12.15 8.88
C SER A 194 3.06 11.85 7.58
N ASN A 195 1.72 11.86 7.60
CA ASN A 195 0.91 11.73 6.38
C ASN A 195 1.17 12.87 5.39
N ILE A 196 1.20 14.12 5.88
CA ILE A 196 1.52 15.28 5.02
C ILE A 196 2.94 15.18 4.47
N GLY A 197 3.91 14.81 5.32
CA GLY A 197 5.30 14.61 4.91
C GLY A 197 5.44 13.53 3.84
N PHE A 198 4.70 12.42 3.98
CA PHE A 198 4.67 11.33 3.02
C PHE A 198 4.11 11.79 1.67
N LEU A 199 2.91 12.40 1.66
CA LEU A 199 2.26 12.89 0.44
C LEU A 199 3.11 13.96 -0.25
N LYS A 200 3.72 14.87 0.51
CA LYS A 200 4.64 15.88 -0.03
C LYS A 200 5.87 15.26 -0.67
N LYS A 201 6.49 14.28 0.00
CA LYS A 201 7.71 13.61 -0.47
C LYS A 201 7.46 12.77 -1.73
N HIS A 202 6.33 12.05 -1.78
CA HIS A 202 6.07 11.05 -2.81
C HIS A 202 5.18 11.54 -3.96
N MET A 203 4.38 12.58 -3.72
CA MET A 203 3.41 13.10 -4.71
C MET A 203 3.56 14.59 -4.99
N GLY A 204 4.38 15.31 -4.20
CA GLY A 204 4.46 16.78 -4.28
C GLY A 204 3.26 17.51 -3.67
N ALA A 205 2.34 16.80 -3.02
CA ALA A 205 1.14 17.39 -2.42
C ALA A 205 1.49 18.27 -1.22
N SER A 206 1.00 19.50 -1.17
CA SER A 206 1.42 20.45 -0.13
C SER A 206 0.49 20.47 1.10
N PHE A 207 -0.82 20.29 0.89
CA PHE A 207 -1.87 20.37 1.92
C PHE A 207 -1.63 21.56 2.85
N GLU A 208 -1.61 22.77 2.29
CA GLU A 208 -1.38 23.99 3.07
C GLU A 208 -2.50 24.23 4.10
N GLN A 209 -2.14 24.74 5.27
CA GLN A 209 -3.12 25.04 6.30
C GLN A 209 -3.94 26.29 5.95
N ARG A 210 -5.26 26.19 6.09
CA ARG A 210 -6.20 27.29 5.84
C ARG A 210 -6.31 28.23 7.06
N PRO A 211 -6.67 29.51 6.84
CA PRO A 211 -7.11 30.39 7.91
C PRO A 211 -8.27 29.77 8.70
N GLN A 212 -8.36 30.06 10.00
CA GLN A 212 -9.52 29.71 10.80
C GLN A 212 -10.67 30.69 10.53
N PRO A 213 -11.94 30.25 10.62
CA PRO A 213 -12.40 28.92 11.02
C PRO A 213 -12.29 27.85 9.91
N TRP A 214 -12.02 26.61 10.28
CA TRP A 214 -11.93 25.47 9.34
C TRP A 214 -13.27 24.82 9.01
N VAL A 215 -14.36 25.53 9.26
CA VAL A 215 -15.74 25.11 9.00
C VAL A 215 -16.45 26.31 8.41
N THR A 216 -17.13 26.10 7.29
CA THR A 216 -17.93 27.11 6.62
C THR A 216 -19.40 26.90 6.98
N ASN A 217 -20.14 27.97 7.22
CA ASN A 217 -21.58 27.90 7.40
C ASN A 217 -22.24 27.80 6.01
N ILE A 218 -22.98 26.73 5.76
CA ILE A 218 -23.58 26.42 4.46
C ILE A 218 -25.10 26.26 4.60
N SER A 219 -25.85 26.62 3.56
CA SER A 219 -27.28 26.34 3.48
C SER A 219 -27.52 25.01 2.75
N VAL A 220 -28.55 24.27 3.17
CA VAL A 220 -29.05 23.08 2.45
C VAL A 220 -29.60 23.45 1.06
N ASP A 221 -30.06 24.70 0.90
CA ASP A 221 -30.57 25.20 -0.37
C ASP A 221 -29.47 25.35 -1.42
N ASP A 222 -28.22 25.58 -1.00
CA ASP A 222 -27.07 25.75 -1.88
C ASP A 222 -26.49 24.40 -2.36
N ILE A 223 -26.96 23.28 -1.80
CA ILE A 223 -26.55 21.93 -2.17
C ILE A 223 -27.56 21.35 -3.14
N HIS A 224 -27.09 20.76 -4.24
CA HIS A 224 -27.92 20.17 -5.28
C HIS A 224 -27.72 18.66 -5.38
N SER A 225 -28.75 17.97 -5.91
CA SER A 225 -28.64 16.56 -6.27
C SER A 225 -27.55 16.39 -7.32
N GLY A 226 -26.60 15.51 -7.04
CA GLY A 226 -25.43 15.30 -7.88
C GLY A 226 -24.19 16.06 -7.42
N ASP A 227 -24.24 16.91 -6.38
CA ASP A 227 -23.02 17.52 -5.85
C ASP A 227 -22.06 16.45 -5.33
N PHE A 228 -20.82 16.48 -5.83
CA PHE A 228 -19.75 15.54 -5.50
C PHE A 228 -18.95 16.00 -4.29
N LEU A 229 -18.86 15.15 -3.27
CA LEU A 229 -18.04 15.40 -2.09
C LEU A 229 -16.72 14.64 -2.21
N ALA A 230 -15.61 15.37 -2.38
CA ALA A 230 -14.26 14.83 -2.30
C ALA A 230 -13.71 14.98 -0.86
N ILE A 231 -13.34 13.88 -0.23
CA ILE A 231 -12.91 13.83 1.16
C ILE A 231 -11.44 13.41 1.24
N SER A 232 -10.67 14.10 2.08
CA SER A 232 -9.26 13.77 2.32
C SER A 232 -8.96 13.77 3.82
N LYS A 233 -8.92 12.57 4.39
CA LYS A 233 -8.49 12.32 5.76
C LYS A 233 -6.98 12.14 5.80
N ILE A 234 -6.35 12.82 6.74
CA ILE A 234 -4.88 12.88 6.90
C ILE A 234 -4.46 12.31 8.26
N ARG A 235 -5.41 11.98 9.15
CA ARG A 235 -5.13 11.61 10.53
C ARG A 235 -5.89 10.37 10.99
N GLY A 236 -5.24 9.60 11.86
CA GLY A 236 -5.78 8.36 12.42
C GLY A 236 -5.68 7.20 11.45
N ARG A 237 -6.18 6.03 11.86
CA ARG A 237 -6.10 4.78 11.09
C ARG A 237 -6.52 4.97 9.63
N TRP A 238 -7.70 5.54 9.42
CA TRP A 238 -8.23 5.83 8.09
C TRP A 238 -7.44 6.90 7.33
N GLY A 239 -6.84 7.88 8.01
CA GLY A 239 -5.96 8.84 7.36
C GLY A 239 -4.68 8.22 6.80
N GLY A 240 -4.15 7.21 7.48
CA GLY A 240 -3.04 6.40 6.98
C GLY A 240 -3.41 5.59 5.74
N PHE A 241 -4.57 4.92 5.76
CA PHE A 241 -5.08 4.19 4.59
C PHE A 241 -5.31 5.11 3.39
N GLU A 242 -6.04 6.20 3.58
CA GLU A 242 -6.29 7.15 2.51
C GLU A 242 -4.99 7.79 1.99
N THR A 243 -3.97 7.96 2.84
CA THR A 243 -2.67 8.47 2.40
C THR A 243 -1.97 7.51 1.44
N LEU A 244 -2.03 6.21 1.73
CA LEU A 244 -1.51 5.19 0.82
C LEU A 244 -2.36 5.08 -0.44
N GLU A 245 -3.69 5.16 -0.33
CA GLU A 245 -4.62 5.17 -1.46
C GLU A 245 -4.35 6.34 -2.41
N LYS A 246 -4.22 7.55 -1.87
CA LYS A 246 -3.81 8.76 -2.60
C LYS A 246 -2.51 8.53 -3.34
N TRP A 247 -1.52 7.94 -2.66
CA TRP A 247 -0.24 7.62 -3.27
C TRP A 247 -0.31 6.57 -4.37
N VAL A 248 -1.09 5.50 -4.24
CA VAL A 248 -1.16 4.48 -5.30
C VAL A 248 -1.98 4.94 -6.50
N SER A 249 -3.05 5.72 -6.28
CA SER A 249 -3.95 6.22 -7.34
C SER A 249 -3.49 7.54 -7.97
N GLY A 250 -2.65 8.30 -7.28
CA GLY A 250 -2.33 9.68 -7.64
C GLY A 250 -3.45 10.68 -7.28
N ALA A 251 -4.52 10.23 -6.63
CA ALA A 251 -5.59 11.11 -6.15
C ALA A 251 -5.16 11.90 -4.92
N TYR A 252 -5.74 13.07 -4.68
CA TYR A 252 -5.47 13.89 -3.48
C TYR A 252 -6.64 13.83 -2.47
N ALA A 253 -7.75 13.21 -2.87
CA ALA A 253 -8.84 12.75 -2.03
C ALA A 253 -8.76 11.21 -1.89
N GLY A 254 -9.24 10.67 -0.77
CA GLY A 254 -9.24 9.23 -0.47
C GLY A 254 -10.63 8.66 -0.21
N HIS A 255 -11.68 9.48 -0.29
CA HIS A 255 -13.05 8.99 -0.25
C HIS A 255 -13.99 9.96 -0.97
N THR A 256 -15.12 9.45 -1.44
CA THR A 256 -16.11 10.23 -2.17
C THR A 256 -17.52 9.90 -1.74
N ALA A 257 -18.39 10.92 -1.76
CA ALA A 257 -19.82 10.78 -1.53
C ALA A 257 -20.60 11.71 -2.47
N VAL A 258 -21.90 11.49 -2.61
CA VAL A 258 -22.79 12.33 -3.43
C VAL A 258 -23.95 12.86 -2.61
N CYS A 259 -24.30 14.13 -2.82
CA CYS A 259 -25.49 14.73 -2.24
C CYS A 259 -26.71 14.44 -3.12
N LEU A 260 -27.82 14.03 -2.52
CA LEU A 260 -29.08 13.77 -3.20
C LEU A 260 -30.24 14.37 -2.41
N LYS A 261 -31.13 15.10 -3.08
CA LYS A 261 -32.41 15.52 -2.51
C LYS A 261 -33.50 14.52 -2.90
N ASP A 262 -34.32 14.11 -1.94
CA ASP A 262 -35.52 13.32 -2.21
C ASP A 262 -36.66 14.21 -2.76
N SER A 263 -37.81 13.59 -3.06
CA SER A 263 -38.98 14.29 -3.60
C SER A 263 -39.57 15.34 -2.65
N GLU A 264 -39.26 15.28 -1.35
CA GLU A 264 -39.69 16.27 -0.35
C GLU A 264 -38.66 17.39 -0.17
N GLY A 265 -37.54 17.35 -0.89
CA GLY A 265 -36.45 18.31 -0.80
C GLY A 265 -35.48 18.06 0.35
N LYS A 266 -35.62 16.95 1.08
CA LYS A 266 -34.70 16.59 2.16
C LYS A 266 -33.37 16.09 1.57
N LEU A 267 -32.28 16.63 2.10
CA LEU A 267 -30.92 16.31 1.67
C LEU A 267 -30.41 15.03 2.33
N TRP A 268 -29.84 14.16 1.50
CA TRP A 268 -29.16 12.92 1.85
C TRP A 268 -27.74 12.93 1.31
N VAL A 269 -26.84 12.21 1.99
CA VAL A 269 -25.49 11.93 1.50
C VAL A 269 -25.43 10.43 1.23
N GLY A 270 -25.23 10.06 -0.03
CA GLY A 270 -25.04 8.68 -0.46
C GLY A 270 -23.56 8.38 -0.67
N GLU A 271 -23.08 7.27 -0.15
CA GLU A 271 -21.72 6.78 -0.36
C GLU A 271 -21.71 5.26 -0.43
N SER A 272 -20.76 4.70 -1.17
CA SER A 272 -20.39 3.29 -1.01
C SER A 272 -19.33 3.20 0.08
N GLY A 273 -19.64 2.42 1.11
CA GLY A 273 -18.77 2.21 2.26
C GLY A 273 -19.28 1.00 3.05
N HIS A 274 -18.37 0.09 3.40
CA HIS A 274 -18.71 -1.08 4.18
C HIS A 274 -18.43 -0.79 5.67
N GLU A 275 -19.44 -0.88 6.53
CA GLU A 275 -19.36 -0.64 8.00
C GLU A 275 -18.52 -1.68 8.78
N ASN A 276 -17.60 -2.41 8.13
CA ASN A 276 -16.79 -3.40 8.80
C ASN A 276 -15.40 -2.88 9.13
N GLU A 277 -15.16 -2.57 10.41
CA GLU A 277 -13.86 -2.27 11.04
C GLU A 277 -12.74 -3.30 10.74
N LYS A 278 -13.10 -4.43 10.13
CA LYS A 278 -12.23 -5.55 9.73
C LYS A 278 -11.58 -5.39 8.35
N VAL A 279 -12.19 -4.65 7.41
CA VAL A 279 -11.63 -4.48 6.04
C VAL A 279 -10.30 -3.73 6.09
N ALA A 280 -10.16 -2.79 7.03
CA ALA A 280 -8.94 -2.02 7.24
C ALA A 280 -7.79 -2.82 7.91
N SER A 281 -7.96 -4.09 8.27
CA SER A 281 -6.81 -4.95 8.61
C SER A 281 -6.20 -5.60 7.37
N VAL A 282 -6.92 -5.57 6.24
CA VAL A 282 -6.65 -6.35 5.03
C VAL A 282 -5.77 -5.56 4.03
N MET A 283 -5.89 -4.24 3.95
CA MET A 283 -5.18 -3.47 2.92
C MET A 283 -3.66 -3.32 3.15
N THR A 284 -3.18 -3.35 4.39
CA THR A 284 -1.72 -3.28 4.68
C THR A 284 -1.03 -4.64 4.49
N VAL A 285 -1.81 -5.71 4.34
CA VAL A 285 -1.32 -7.09 4.26
C VAL A 285 -2.01 -7.80 3.10
N TRP A 286 -1.90 -7.13 1.93
CA TRP A 286 -2.55 -7.57 0.71
C TRP A 286 -2.12 -9.00 0.37
N ASN A 287 -3.14 -9.83 0.14
CA ASN A 287 -3.22 -11.29 -0.05
C ASN A 287 -3.33 -12.23 1.17
N GLN A 288 -3.19 -11.83 2.45
CA GLN A 288 -3.00 -12.87 3.49
C GLN A 288 -3.69 -12.74 4.86
N ILE A 289 -4.56 -11.76 5.12
CA ILE A 289 -5.18 -11.61 6.46
C ILE A 289 -6.65 -12.05 6.58
N GLN A 290 -7.38 -12.27 5.50
CA GLN A 290 -8.76 -12.80 5.54
C GLN A 290 -9.09 -13.50 4.21
N PRO A 291 -9.20 -14.84 4.15
CA PRO A 291 -9.30 -15.53 2.88
C PRO A 291 -10.75 -15.76 2.45
N GLU A 292 -11.68 -15.96 3.38
CA GLU A 292 -13.07 -16.21 3.00
C GLU A 292 -13.84 -14.95 2.58
N TYR A 293 -13.34 -13.74 2.85
CA TYR A 293 -14.00 -12.51 2.40
C TYR A 293 -13.20 -11.78 1.31
N ALA A 294 -11.88 -11.59 1.50
CA ALA A 294 -11.04 -10.93 0.49
C ALA A 294 -10.68 -11.86 -0.67
N ALA A 295 -10.49 -13.17 -0.44
CA ALA A 295 -10.34 -14.10 -1.56
C ALA A 295 -11.69 -14.33 -2.26
N ASN A 296 -12.85 -14.18 -1.62
CA ASN A 296 -14.12 -14.31 -2.35
C ASN A 296 -14.34 -13.18 -3.37
N MET A 297 -14.08 -11.91 -2.99
CA MET A 297 -14.29 -10.78 -3.91
C MET A 297 -13.24 -10.77 -5.04
N TRP A 298 -11.97 -11.00 -4.72
CA TRP A 298 -10.90 -11.08 -5.72
C TRP A 298 -10.98 -12.35 -6.56
N ASN A 299 -11.24 -13.52 -5.97
CA ASN A 299 -11.35 -14.75 -6.76
C ASN A 299 -12.55 -14.68 -7.69
N GLU A 300 -13.70 -14.18 -7.25
CA GLU A 300 -14.85 -14.06 -8.14
C GLU A 300 -14.54 -13.07 -9.28
N ALA A 301 -13.93 -11.93 -8.98
CA ALA A 301 -13.55 -10.94 -9.99
C ALA A 301 -12.48 -11.47 -10.96
N LEU A 302 -11.51 -12.25 -10.48
CA LEU A 302 -10.48 -12.91 -11.30
C LEU A 302 -11.08 -14.04 -12.15
N ASN A 303 -12.01 -14.82 -11.60
CA ASN A 303 -12.75 -15.83 -12.34
C ASN A 303 -13.57 -15.18 -13.48
N LYS A 304 -14.26 -14.07 -13.20
CA LYS A 304 -14.99 -13.30 -14.22
C LYS A 304 -14.06 -12.82 -15.34
N ARG A 305 -12.89 -12.25 -15.00
CA ARG A 305 -11.86 -11.84 -15.97
C ARG A 305 -11.36 -13.02 -16.82
N LEU A 306 -11.17 -14.18 -16.19
CA LEU A 306 -10.70 -15.39 -16.87
C LEU A 306 -11.80 -16.07 -17.70
N GLY A 307 -13.08 -15.75 -17.46
CA GLY A 307 -14.22 -16.47 -18.02
C GLY A 307 -14.51 -17.81 -17.34
N SER A 308 -14.01 -18.01 -16.11
CA SER A 308 -14.21 -19.19 -15.27
C SER A 308 -15.16 -18.91 -14.10
N GLN A 309 -15.48 -19.94 -13.31
CA GLN A 309 -16.26 -19.80 -12.07
C GLN A 309 -15.76 -20.77 -11.00
N GLY A 310 -15.68 -20.30 -9.75
CA GLY A 310 -15.38 -21.13 -8.59
C GLY A 310 -13.94 -21.65 -8.51
N LEU A 311 -13.02 -21.19 -9.36
CA LEU A 311 -11.60 -21.54 -9.24
C LEU A 311 -10.97 -20.81 -8.04
N SER A 312 -10.11 -21.51 -7.32
CA SER A 312 -9.26 -20.88 -6.30
C SER A 312 -8.13 -20.08 -6.97
N LEU A 313 -7.55 -19.09 -6.29
CA LEU A 313 -6.44 -18.30 -6.85
C LEU A 313 -5.31 -19.16 -7.45
N PRO A 314 -4.80 -20.23 -6.79
CA PRO A 314 -3.82 -21.12 -7.42
C PRO A 314 -4.30 -21.76 -8.72
N ASP A 315 -5.57 -22.17 -8.79
CA ASP A 315 -6.14 -22.79 -9.99
C ASP A 315 -6.33 -21.75 -11.11
N ILE A 316 -6.68 -20.51 -10.76
CA ILE A 316 -6.71 -19.37 -11.69
C ILE A 316 -5.33 -19.14 -12.30
N LEU A 317 -4.26 -19.14 -11.48
CA LEU A 317 -2.89 -18.94 -11.99
C LEU A 317 -2.49 -20.03 -12.98
N VAL A 318 -2.78 -21.29 -12.67
CA VAL A 318 -2.53 -22.42 -13.59
C VAL A 318 -3.36 -22.29 -14.87
N GLU A 319 -4.62 -21.90 -14.76
CA GLU A 319 -5.51 -21.79 -15.92
C GLU A 319 -5.14 -20.62 -16.83
N VAL A 320 -4.67 -19.50 -16.25
CA VAL A 320 -4.09 -18.37 -16.99
C VAL A 320 -2.89 -18.83 -17.84
N GLU A 321 -2.00 -19.63 -17.25
CA GLU A 321 -0.86 -20.20 -17.97
C GLU A 321 -1.31 -21.19 -19.06
N ASN A 322 -2.33 -22.02 -18.80
CA ASN A 322 -2.92 -22.93 -19.79
C ASN A 322 -3.51 -22.18 -21.00
N HIS A 323 -4.05 -20.98 -20.77
CA HIS A 323 -4.53 -20.08 -21.83
C HIS A 323 -3.41 -19.32 -22.54
N GLY A 324 -2.15 -19.54 -22.18
CA GLY A 324 -0.99 -18.85 -22.76
C GLY A 324 -0.92 -17.37 -22.39
N SER A 325 -1.51 -16.97 -21.27
CA SER A 325 -1.54 -15.60 -20.75
C SER A 325 -0.74 -15.51 -19.44
N SER A 326 -0.55 -14.30 -18.92
CA SER A 326 0.08 -14.04 -17.61
C SER A 326 -0.93 -13.49 -16.59
N PHE A 327 -0.61 -13.62 -15.29
CA PHE A 327 -1.47 -13.06 -14.25
C PHE A 327 -1.57 -11.53 -14.33
N ASP A 328 -0.48 -10.86 -14.72
CA ASP A 328 -0.49 -9.41 -14.94
C ASP A 328 -1.44 -9.04 -16.09
N GLU A 329 -1.45 -9.80 -17.19
CA GLU A 329 -2.41 -9.61 -18.28
C GLU A 329 -3.86 -9.89 -17.84
N LEU A 330 -4.09 -10.90 -16.99
CA LEU A 330 -5.41 -11.14 -16.41
C LEU A 330 -5.90 -9.92 -15.62
N LEU A 331 -5.04 -9.30 -14.81
CA LEU A 331 -5.36 -8.10 -14.03
C LEU A 331 -5.65 -6.87 -14.89
N THR A 332 -5.18 -6.84 -16.14
CA THR A 332 -5.44 -5.73 -17.08
C THR A 332 -6.81 -5.82 -17.76
N ILE A 333 -7.56 -6.91 -17.58
CA ILE A 333 -8.92 -7.04 -18.13
C ILE A 333 -9.85 -6.12 -17.34
N PRO A 334 -10.49 -5.13 -17.99
CA PRO A 334 -11.37 -4.19 -17.32
C PRO A 334 -12.55 -4.89 -16.66
N GLU A 335 -12.80 -4.53 -15.41
CA GLU A 335 -14.04 -4.82 -14.73
C GLU A 335 -15.19 -4.17 -15.50
N GLN A 336 -16.31 -4.89 -15.62
CA GLN A 336 -17.49 -4.35 -16.30
C GLN A 336 -18.52 -3.89 -15.28
N ASP A 337 -19.11 -2.72 -15.48
CA ASP A 337 -20.13 -2.12 -14.60
C ASP A 337 -21.36 -3.04 -14.39
N ASN A 338 -21.61 -3.96 -15.32
CA ASN A 338 -22.73 -4.89 -15.25
C ASN A 338 -22.42 -6.21 -14.53
N TRP A 339 -21.18 -6.42 -14.08
CA TRP A 339 -20.83 -7.64 -13.36
C TRP A 339 -21.59 -7.71 -12.02
N LEU A 340 -22.20 -8.86 -11.79
CA LEU A 340 -22.88 -9.20 -10.56
C LEU A 340 -22.06 -10.23 -9.81
N TYR A 341 -21.72 -9.91 -8.57
CA TYR A 341 -21.04 -10.81 -7.65
C TYR A 341 -22.06 -11.64 -6.87
N THR A 342 -21.59 -12.69 -6.21
CA THR A 342 -22.42 -13.59 -5.39
C THR A 342 -23.15 -12.87 -4.26
N ASP A 343 -22.58 -11.78 -3.73
CA ASP A 343 -23.18 -10.93 -2.70
C ASP A 343 -23.89 -9.69 -3.26
N GLY A 344 -23.98 -9.55 -4.58
CA GLY A 344 -24.70 -8.48 -5.27
C GLY A 344 -23.79 -7.60 -6.12
N LYS A 345 -24.17 -6.33 -6.28
CA LYS A 345 -23.31 -5.34 -6.93
C LYS A 345 -22.24 -4.88 -5.94
N SER A 346 -21.00 -4.79 -6.39
CA SER A 346 -19.87 -4.28 -5.62
C SER A 346 -19.25 -3.11 -6.35
N THR A 347 -19.19 -1.94 -5.72
CA THR A 347 -18.67 -0.71 -6.32
C THR A 347 -17.80 0.05 -5.32
N SER A 348 -16.70 0.63 -5.80
CA SER A 348 -15.91 1.58 -5.03
C SER A 348 -16.72 2.85 -4.74
N CYS A 349 -16.26 3.66 -3.78
CA CYS A 349 -16.91 4.93 -3.43
C CYS A 349 -17.11 5.86 -4.63
N VAL A 350 -16.16 5.85 -5.57
CA VAL A 350 -16.21 6.69 -6.77
C VAL A 350 -17.03 6.06 -7.89
N ALA A 351 -16.88 4.75 -8.12
CA ALA A 351 -17.66 4.03 -9.13
C ALA A 351 -19.16 4.14 -8.83
N PHE A 352 -19.56 4.02 -7.56
CA PHE A 352 -20.96 4.22 -7.14
C PHE A 352 -21.56 5.56 -7.58
N ILE A 353 -20.78 6.65 -7.47
CA ILE A 353 -21.23 7.99 -7.86
C ILE A 353 -21.26 8.12 -9.38
N LEU A 354 -20.22 7.63 -10.06
CA LEU A 354 -20.13 7.70 -11.51
C LEU A 354 -21.18 6.82 -12.20
N GLU A 355 -21.59 5.69 -11.60
CA GLU A 355 -22.73 4.90 -12.05
C GLU A 355 -24.01 5.73 -12.02
N MET A 356 -24.25 6.48 -10.94
CA MET A 356 -25.40 7.40 -10.86
C MET A 356 -25.34 8.50 -11.92
N TYR A 357 -24.16 9.08 -12.17
CA TYR A 357 -23.99 10.08 -13.24
C TYR A 357 -24.21 9.48 -14.63
N LYS A 358 -23.75 8.24 -14.84
CA LYS A 358 -23.96 7.49 -16.07
C LYS A 358 -25.44 7.23 -16.33
N GLU A 359 -26.19 6.77 -15.32
CA GLU A 359 -27.65 6.59 -15.41
C GLU A 359 -28.40 7.92 -15.58
N ALA A 360 -27.86 9.03 -15.06
CA ALA A 360 -28.38 10.38 -15.28
C ALA A 360 -28.05 10.97 -16.67
N GLY A 361 -27.32 10.23 -17.52
CA GLY A 361 -27.00 10.61 -18.89
C GLY A 361 -25.77 11.50 -19.06
N LEU A 362 -24.95 11.71 -18.01
CA LEU A 362 -23.76 12.59 -18.11
C LEU A 362 -22.67 12.04 -19.04
N PHE A 363 -22.68 10.74 -19.31
CA PHE A 363 -21.75 10.10 -20.24
C PHE A 363 -22.33 9.89 -21.65
N ASP A 364 -23.54 10.38 -21.94
CA ASP A 364 -24.14 10.20 -23.26
C ASP A 364 -23.43 11.02 -24.36
N PRO A 365 -23.32 10.51 -25.59
CA PRO A 365 -23.88 9.24 -26.10
C PRO A 365 -22.92 8.04 -25.93
N ILE A 366 -21.82 8.19 -25.20
CA ILE A 366 -20.76 7.18 -25.12
C ILE A 366 -20.86 6.27 -23.91
N ALA A 367 -21.94 6.36 -23.12
CA ALA A 367 -22.11 5.62 -21.88
C ALA A 367 -21.87 4.10 -22.02
N SER A 368 -22.25 3.50 -23.16
CA SER A 368 -22.02 2.08 -23.44
C SER A 368 -20.55 1.67 -23.62
N TYR A 369 -19.64 2.64 -23.82
CA TYR A 369 -18.20 2.45 -23.96
C TYR A 369 -17.41 2.88 -22.72
N ILE A 370 -18.08 3.20 -21.62
CA ILE A 370 -17.44 3.59 -20.37
C ILE A 370 -17.63 2.47 -19.36
N GLN A 371 -16.57 2.07 -18.66
CA GLN A 371 -16.64 1.24 -17.46
C GLN A 371 -16.20 2.10 -16.27
N VAL A 372 -17.14 2.60 -15.48
CA VAL A 372 -16.84 3.49 -14.34
C VAL A 372 -16.18 2.75 -13.18
N THR A 373 -16.24 1.41 -13.16
CA THR A 373 -15.44 0.55 -12.27
C THR A 373 -13.94 0.73 -12.44
N GLU A 374 -13.48 1.22 -13.61
CA GLU A 374 -12.06 1.49 -13.89
C GLU A 374 -11.60 2.90 -13.46
N PHE A 375 -12.49 3.71 -12.88
CA PHE A 375 -12.18 5.08 -12.52
C PHE A 375 -11.65 5.17 -11.09
N THR A 376 -10.57 5.92 -10.91
CA THR A 376 -10.12 6.33 -9.58
C THR A 376 -10.79 7.65 -9.17
N ILE A 377 -10.63 8.03 -7.89
CA ILE A 377 -11.09 9.33 -7.40
C ILE A 377 -10.47 10.48 -8.21
N LYS A 378 -9.21 10.32 -8.64
CA LYS A 378 -8.53 11.28 -9.52
C LYS A 378 -9.29 11.47 -10.82
N ASP A 379 -9.65 10.39 -11.47
CA ASP A 379 -10.31 10.45 -12.77
C ASP A 379 -11.68 11.12 -12.63
N ALA A 380 -12.44 10.79 -11.58
CA ALA A 380 -13.75 11.39 -11.34
C ALA A 380 -13.72 12.91 -11.17
N TYR A 381 -12.86 13.46 -10.30
CA TYR A 381 -12.83 14.92 -10.13
C TYR A 381 -12.19 15.65 -11.32
N THR A 382 -11.49 14.93 -12.21
CA THR A 382 -10.95 15.51 -13.45
C THR A 382 -11.96 15.63 -14.58
N LEU A 383 -13.05 14.84 -14.53
CA LEU A 383 -14.15 14.95 -15.51
C LEU A 383 -14.71 16.36 -15.52
N ASN A 384 -14.97 16.88 -16.71
CA ASN A 384 -15.46 18.24 -16.95
C ASN A 384 -16.98 18.41 -16.64
N PHE A 385 -17.50 17.68 -15.67
CA PHE A 385 -18.92 17.68 -15.31
C PHE A 385 -19.30 18.79 -14.32
N PHE A 386 -18.32 19.40 -13.67
CA PHE A 386 -18.55 20.29 -12.55
C PHE A 386 -18.70 21.74 -13.02
N GLU A 387 -19.29 22.58 -12.15
CA GLU A 387 -19.42 24.00 -12.42
C GLU A 387 -18.04 24.66 -12.61
N ASN A 388 -17.90 25.45 -13.68
CA ASN A 388 -16.67 26.19 -14.00
C ASN A 388 -16.88 27.72 -13.89
N ASP A 389 -18.12 28.19 -13.84
CA ASP A 389 -18.47 29.59 -13.65
C ASP A 389 -18.53 29.91 -12.16
N SER A 390 -17.48 30.58 -11.68
CA SER A 390 -17.39 31.04 -10.28
C SER A 390 -18.55 31.94 -9.84
N SER A 391 -19.29 32.57 -10.76
CA SER A 391 -20.45 33.39 -10.43
C SER A 391 -21.69 32.58 -10.05
N ARG A 392 -21.72 31.30 -10.42
CA ARG A 392 -22.79 30.34 -10.09
C ARG A 392 -22.51 29.56 -8.80
N LEU A 393 -21.29 29.63 -8.28
CA LEU A 393 -20.96 29.05 -6.99
C LEU A 393 -21.68 29.78 -5.84
N PRO A 394 -22.03 29.08 -4.75
CA PRO A 394 -22.66 29.70 -3.60
C PRO A 394 -21.81 30.85 -3.03
N LYS A 395 -22.45 31.89 -2.49
CA LYS A 395 -21.73 33.07 -2.00
C LYS A 395 -20.67 32.75 -0.95
N TRP A 396 -20.96 31.78 -0.07
CA TRP A 396 -20.03 31.34 0.98
C TRP A 396 -18.80 30.60 0.43
N CYS A 397 -18.81 30.19 -0.84
CA CYS A 397 -17.71 29.50 -1.47
C CYS A 397 -16.51 30.44 -1.58
N ASN A 398 -15.36 30.01 -1.05
CA ASN A 398 -14.12 30.80 -0.96
C ASN A 398 -14.14 32.00 0.02
N ASP A 399 -15.21 32.24 0.78
CA ASP A 399 -15.27 33.39 1.71
C ASP A 399 -14.30 33.27 2.91
N GLY A 400 -13.97 32.04 3.31
CA GLY A 400 -13.15 31.75 4.49
C GLY A 400 -11.67 31.49 4.23
N ASP A 401 -11.18 31.67 3.00
CA ASP A 401 -9.80 31.35 2.61
C ASP A 401 -9.15 32.51 1.84
N ASN A 402 -7.82 32.64 1.96
CA ASN A 402 -7.06 33.65 1.22
C ASN A 402 -6.74 33.21 -0.22
N VAL A 403 -7.05 31.97 -0.57
CA VAL A 403 -6.89 31.42 -1.92
C VAL A 403 -8.26 31.06 -2.48
N LYS A 404 -8.55 31.53 -3.69
CA LYS A 404 -9.78 31.17 -4.42
C LYS A 404 -9.58 29.85 -5.15
N LEU A 405 -10.42 28.87 -4.82
CA LEU A 405 -10.46 27.56 -5.45
C LEU A 405 -11.58 27.51 -6.51
N PRO A 406 -11.44 26.69 -7.56
CA PRO A 406 -12.49 26.48 -8.57
C PRO A 406 -13.67 25.61 -8.06
N PHE A 407 -13.62 25.19 -6.80
CA PHE A 407 -14.63 24.38 -6.11
C PHE A 407 -14.77 24.87 -4.66
N CYS A 408 -15.81 24.43 -3.98
CA CYS A 408 -16.12 24.88 -2.63
C CYS A 408 -15.60 23.91 -1.56
N GLN A 409 -14.81 24.42 -0.60
CA GLN A 409 -14.31 23.61 0.52
C GLN A 409 -15.03 23.94 1.83
N ILE A 410 -16.04 23.13 2.15
CA ILE A 410 -16.94 23.33 3.30
C ILE A 410 -16.23 23.16 4.66
N ARG A 411 -15.21 22.30 4.76
CA ARG A 411 -14.53 21.97 6.02
C ARG A 411 -13.07 21.55 5.79
N GLY A 412 -12.28 21.64 6.85
CA GLY A 412 -10.97 21.00 6.97
C GLY A 412 -9.87 21.99 7.28
N LYS A 413 -8.88 21.53 8.05
CA LYS A 413 -7.70 22.32 8.43
C LYS A 413 -6.81 22.66 7.23
N TYR A 414 -6.74 21.74 6.27
CA TYR A 414 -5.87 21.81 5.12
C TYR A 414 -6.65 22.14 3.85
N ARG A 415 -6.04 22.91 2.96
CA ARG A 415 -6.61 23.25 1.66
C ARG A 415 -6.61 22.01 0.79
N MET A 416 -7.76 21.73 0.19
CA MET A 416 -7.90 20.67 -0.80
C MET A 416 -7.22 21.10 -2.09
N GLU A 417 -6.40 20.21 -2.63
CA GLU A 417 -5.80 20.33 -3.96
C GLU A 417 -6.40 19.20 -4.80
N LEU A 418 -6.96 19.52 -5.96
CA LEU A 418 -7.52 18.55 -6.92
C LEU A 418 -6.86 18.77 -8.29
N PRO A 419 -5.64 18.23 -8.51
CA PRO A 419 -4.88 18.49 -9.73
C PRO A 419 -5.62 18.03 -11.01
N GLY A 420 -5.86 18.94 -11.95
CA GLY A 420 -6.63 18.64 -13.16
C GLY A 420 -8.14 18.62 -12.94
N TYR A 421 -8.63 19.17 -11.84
CA TYR A 421 -10.06 19.36 -11.58
C TYR A 421 -10.79 19.92 -12.81
N ASN A 422 -11.91 19.27 -13.16
CA ASN A 422 -12.87 19.73 -14.16
C ASN A 422 -12.25 20.08 -15.52
N SER A 423 -11.29 19.28 -15.99
CA SER A 423 -10.47 19.59 -17.17
C SER A 423 -10.62 18.60 -18.32
N MET A 424 -11.33 17.48 -18.11
CA MET A 424 -11.31 16.37 -19.03
C MET A 424 -12.69 16.00 -19.58
N GLU A 425 -12.82 16.09 -20.89
CA GLU A 425 -13.94 15.53 -21.64
C GLU A 425 -13.91 14.00 -21.59
N PRO A 426 -15.03 13.32 -21.25
CA PRO A 426 -15.14 11.88 -21.38
C PRO A 426 -14.92 11.41 -22.83
N TYR A 427 -14.28 10.24 -22.99
CA TYR A 427 -14.09 9.59 -24.28
C TYR A 427 -14.24 8.07 -24.17
N PRO A 428 -14.60 7.36 -25.27
CA PRO A 428 -14.80 5.91 -25.25
C PRO A 428 -13.58 5.15 -24.71
N HIS A 429 -13.81 4.12 -23.89
CA HIS A 429 -12.78 3.28 -23.28
C HIS A 429 -11.79 4.02 -22.36
N MET A 430 -12.18 5.19 -21.84
CA MET A 430 -11.37 5.97 -20.91
C MET A 430 -10.99 5.15 -19.67
N ASN A 431 -9.71 5.21 -19.31
CA ASN A 431 -9.07 4.57 -18.15
C ASN A 431 -8.90 3.05 -18.22
N GLU A 432 -9.47 2.37 -19.22
CA GLU A 432 -9.31 0.91 -19.37
C GLU A 432 -7.86 0.49 -19.68
N ARG A 433 -7.02 1.41 -20.18
CA ARG A 433 -5.63 1.12 -20.58
C ARG A 433 -4.62 2.15 -20.06
N CYS A 434 -5.03 2.96 -19.10
CA CYS A 434 -4.16 4.01 -18.58
C CYS A 434 -3.12 3.45 -17.61
N PRO A 435 -1.83 3.82 -17.76
CA PRO A 435 -0.88 3.66 -16.67
C PRO A 435 -1.29 4.59 -15.53
N SER A 436 -1.25 4.09 -14.30
CA SER A 436 -1.59 4.88 -13.11
C SER A 436 -0.58 4.70 -11.98
N LEU A 437 0.54 4.01 -12.25
CA LEU A 437 1.50 3.67 -11.20
C LEU A 437 2.31 4.88 -10.69
N PRO A 438 2.57 4.95 -9.38
CA PRO A 438 3.48 5.93 -8.80
C PRO A 438 4.91 5.74 -9.32
N PRO A 439 5.76 6.79 -9.26
CA PRO A 439 5.47 8.16 -8.82
C PRO A 439 5.01 9.09 -9.95
N LYS A 440 4.94 8.60 -11.19
CA LYS A 440 4.72 9.46 -12.37
C LYS A 440 3.24 9.66 -12.70
N TYR A 441 2.39 8.68 -12.38
CA TYR A 441 0.96 8.70 -12.72
C TYR A 441 0.71 9.12 -14.18
N SER A 442 1.55 8.57 -15.07
CA SER A 442 1.62 8.98 -16.47
C SER A 442 0.32 8.60 -17.16
N ARG A 443 -0.41 9.58 -17.68
CA ARG A 443 -1.64 9.37 -18.43
C ARG A 443 -1.46 9.79 -19.88
N PRO A 444 -1.11 8.87 -20.80
CA PRO A 444 -1.06 9.15 -22.23
C PRO A 444 -2.43 9.63 -22.75
N GLN A 445 -2.40 10.36 -23.86
CA GLN A 445 -3.63 10.80 -24.50
C GLN A 445 -4.44 9.59 -24.99
N ASN A 446 -5.74 9.56 -24.67
CA ASN A 446 -6.69 8.52 -25.07
C ASN A 446 -6.32 7.09 -24.60
N CYS A 447 -5.66 6.97 -23.43
CA CYS A 447 -5.68 5.72 -22.67
C CYS A 447 -6.98 5.59 -21.86
#